data_AF-A0A1J3J1Y9-F1
#
_entry.id   AF-A0A1J3J1Y9-F1
#
_cell.length_a   1.000
_cell.length_b   1.000
_cell.length_c   1.000
_cell.angle_alpha   90.00
_cell.angle_beta   90.00
_cell.angle_gamma   90.00
#
_symmetry.space_group_name_H-M   'P 1'
#
loop_
_entity.id
_entity.type
_entity.pdbx_description
1 polymer ?
#
loop_
_entity_poly.entity_id
_entity_poly.type
_entity_poly.pdbx_seq_one_letter_code
_entity_poly.pdbx_strand_id
1 'polypeptide(L)'
;NKIEKSIIQESLFLLESGSNDIFSYFLPFITPTLSPDDYVNAMLTEVNKTIDQIYKLGARRIAFFSLGPVGCVPARALLPNAPTNKCFGEMNVMAKKYNTRLEDIVNIIPTKYPGAVAVFGAVYGITHRFQTFPARYGF
;
A
#
# COMPACT_ATOMS: atom_id res chain seq x y z
N ASN A 1 21.81 -20.90 -5.94
CA ASN A 1 21.88 -19.47 -5.58
C ASN A 1 21.60 -19.27 -4.10
N LYS A 2 22.63 -19.17 -3.26
CA LYS A 2 22.49 -18.76 -1.86
C LYS A 2 23.04 -17.34 -1.75
N ILE A 3 22.16 -16.36 -1.55
CA ILE A 3 22.57 -15.01 -1.16
C ILE A 3 23.06 -15.11 0.28
N GLU A 4 24.22 -14.52 0.58
CA GLU A 4 24.73 -14.49 1.95
C GLU A 4 23.79 -13.70 2.87
N LYS A 5 23.57 -14.20 4.08
CA LYS A 5 22.64 -13.58 5.04
C LYS A 5 23.06 -12.17 5.46
N SER A 6 24.35 -11.90 5.50
CA SER A 6 24.94 -10.56 5.74
C SER A 6 24.43 -9.54 4.72
N ILE A 7 24.48 -9.89 3.43
CA ILE A 7 23.99 -9.03 2.33
C ILE A 7 22.51 -8.69 2.53
N ILE A 8 21.69 -9.68 2.92
CA ILE A 8 20.25 -9.46 3.17
C ILE A 8 20.05 -8.52 4.37
N GLN A 9 20.83 -8.67 5.44
CA GLN A 9 20.73 -7.83 6.63
C GLN A 9 21.11 -6.37 6.38
N GLU A 10 22.06 -6.13 5.47
CA GLU A 10 22.52 -4.80 5.10
C GLU A 10 21.63 -4.11 4.04
N SER A 11 20.88 -4.91 3.27
CA SER A 11 19.98 -4.44 2.21
C SER A 11 18.78 -3.65 2.76
N LEU A 12 18.31 -2.70 1.95
CA LEU A 12 17.07 -1.95 2.18
C LEU A 12 15.91 -2.59 1.42
N PHE A 13 14.83 -2.93 2.13
CA PHE A 13 13.62 -3.50 1.56
C PHE A 13 12.59 -2.39 1.38
N LEU A 14 12.27 -2.07 0.12
CA LEU A 14 11.26 -1.08 -0.25
C LEU A 14 10.00 -1.83 -0.69
N LEU A 15 8.87 -1.57 -0.04
CA LEU A 15 7.63 -2.31 -0.26
C LEU A 15 6.45 -1.36 -0.47
N GLU A 16 5.71 -1.56 -1.56
CA GLU A 16 4.41 -0.97 -1.83
C GLU A 16 3.56 -2.07 -2.50
N SER A 17 2.36 -2.30 -2.00
CA SER A 17 1.46 -3.31 -2.56
C SER A 17 0.04 -3.06 -2.05
N GLY A 18 -0.96 -3.30 -2.91
CA GLY A 18 -2.38 -3.19 -2.57
C GLY A 18 -3.22 -2.32 -3.51
N SER A 19 -2.58 -1.49 -4.34
CA SER A 19 -3.29 -0.61 -5.30
C SER A 19 -4.13 -1.42 -6.31
N ASN A 20 -3.59 -2.52 -6.82
CA ASN A 20 -4.28 -3.40 -7.76
C ASN A 20 -5.42 -4.19 -7.11
N ASP A 21 -5.25 -4.61 -5.85
CA ASP A 21 -6.27 -5.32 -5.07
C ASP A 21 -7.50 -4.44 -4.87
N ILE A 22 -7.28 -3.18 -4.45
CA ILE A 22 -8.36 -2.19 -4.33
C ILE A 22 -9.00 -1.94 -5.68
N PHE A 23 -8.24 -1.77 -6.76
CA PHE A 23 -8.84 -1.56 -8.08
C PHE A 23 -9.69 -2.76 -8.53
N SER A 24 -9.18 -3.97 -8.29
CA SER A 24 -9.84 -5.24 -8.66
C SER A 24 -11.15 -5.46 -7.92
N TYR A 25 -11.24 -4.98 -6.67
CA TYR A 25 -12.48 -5.00 -5.88
C TYR A 25 -13.65 -4.30 -6.59
N PHE A 26 -13.40 -3.33 -7.47
CA PHE A 26 -14.45 -2.58 -8.18
C PHE A 26 -14.64 -3.01 -9.64
N LEU A 27 -13.92 -4.03 -10.13
CA LEU A 27 -14.08 -4.49 -11.51
C LEU A 27 -15.47 -5.09 -11.73
N PRO A 28 -16.19 -4.72 -12.80
CA PRO A 28 -17.59 -5.11 -12.99
C PRO A 28 -17.82 -6.61 -13.22
N PHE A 29 -16.77 -7.35 -13.56
CA PHE A 29 -16.80 -8.79 -13.80
C PHE A 29 -16.24 -9.61 -12.63
N ILE A 30 -15.86 -8.96 -11.52
CA ILE A 30 -15.44 -9.61 -10.28
C ILE A 30 -16.42 -9.20 -9.20
N THR A 31 -17.25 -10.13 -8.73
CA THR A 31 -18.11 -9.88 -7.56
C THR A 31 -17.30 -10.07 -6.29
N PRO A 32 -17.07 -9.03 -5.47
CA PRO A 32 -16.37 -9.21 -4.21
C PRO A 32 -17.19 -10.08 -3.25
N THR A 33 -16.52 -11.03 -2.62
CA THR A 33 -17.11 -11.90 -1.59
C THR A 33 -16.96 -11.35 -0.18
N LEU A 34 -16.09 -10.36 -0.01
CA LEU A 34 -15.81 -9.68 1.26
C LEU A 34 -16.40 -8.27 1.23
N SER A 35 -16.75 -7.75 2.41
CA SER A 35 -17.02 -6.32 2.56
C SER A 35 -15.73 -5.51 2.27
N PRO A 36 -15.83 -4.20 1.98
CA PRO A 36 -14.64 -3.38 1.77
C PRO A 36 -13.65 -3.42 2.94
N ASP A 37 -14.15 -3.45 4.17
CA ASP A 37 -13.32 -3.45 5.37
C ASP A 37 -12.67 -4.82 5.62
N ASP A 38 -13.38 -5.91 5.33
CA ASP A 38 -12.84 -7.27 5.41
C ASP A 38 -11.80 -7.53 4.32
N TYR A 39 -12.01 -6.98 3.12
CA TYR A 39 -11.04 -7.06 2.03
C TYR A 39 -9.75 -6.33 2.40
N VAL A 40 -9.84 -5.12 2.96
CA VAL A 40 -8.67 -4.39 3.50
C VAL A 40 -7.97 -5.19 4.61
N ASN A 41 -8.72 -5.85 5.50
CA ASN A 41 -8.14 -6.71 6.53
C ASN A 41 -7.40 -7.92 5.95
N ALA A 42 -7.95 -8.55 4.90
CA ALA A 42 -7.29 -9.64 4.20
C ALA A 42 -5.98 -9.17 3.55
N MET A 43 -5.96 -7.99 2.92
CA MET A 43 -4.73 -7.40 2.37
C MET A 43 -3.66 -7.19 3.45
N LEU A 44 -4.04 -6.64 4.61
CA LEU A 44 -3.12 -6.39 5.73
C LEU A 44 -2.63 -7.69 6.41
N THR A 45 -3.38 -8.78 6.27
CA THR A 45 -2.95 -10.11 6.71
C THR A 45 -1.79 -10.61 5.86
N GLU A 46 -1.86 -10.45 4.54
CA GLU A 46 -0.75 -10.80 3.64
C GLU A 46 0.47 -9.86 3.81
N VAL A 47 0.26 -8.58 4.17
CA VAL A 47 1.36 -7.68 4.56
C VAL A 47 2.11 -8.22 5.78
N ASN A 48 1.40 -8.56 6.86
CA ASN A 48 2.03 -9.10 8.07
C ASN A 48 2.83 -10.38 7.78
N LYS A 49 2.24 -11.29 6.99
CA LYS A 49 2.89 -12.53 6.56
C LYS A 49 4.15 -12.26 5.74
N THR A 50 4.11 -11.27 4.84
CA THR A 50 5.27 -10.85 4.05
C THR A 50 6.38 -10.32 4.95
N ILE A 51 6.05 -9.45 5.91
CA ILE A 51 7.01 -8.92 6.90
C ILE A 51 7.66 -10.06 7.70
N ASP A 52 6.85 -11.00 8.20
CA ASP A 52 7.34 -12.18 8.91
C ASP A 52 8.31 -13.01 8.06
N GLN A 53 7.99 -13.20 6.78
CA GLN A 53 8.81 -13.99 5.85
C GLN A 53 10.15 -13.30 5.55
N ILE A 54 10.15 -12.02 5.16
CA ILE A 54 11.40 -11.32 4.83
C ILE A 54 12.29 -11.15 6.06
N TYR A 55 11.71 -10.95 7.25
CA TYR A 55 12.48 -10.89 8.48
C TYR A 55 13.19 -12.22 8.80
N LYS A 56 12.50 -13.36 8.61
CA LYS A 56 13.08 -14.71 8.74
C LYS A 56 14.22 -14.95 7.76
N LEU A 57 14.12 -14.38 6.56
CA LEU A 57 15.17 -14.44 5.53
C LEU A 57 16.37 -13.54 5.85
N GLY A 58 16.19 -12.52 6.69
CA GLY A 58 17.29 -11.67 7.18
C GLY A 58 17.04 -10.18 7.04
N ALA A 59 15.90 -9.72 6.50
CA ALA A 59 15.62 -8.30 6.35
C ALA A 59 15.65 -7.58 7.70
N ARG A 60 16.37 -6.45 7.76
CA ARG A 60 16.46 -5.60 8.97
C ARG A 60 16.16 -4.12 8.70
N ARG A 61 16.19 -3.66 7.46
CA ARG A 61 15.90 -2.27 7.08
C ARG A 61 14.71 -2.27 6.14
N ILE A 62 13.55 -1.85 6.61
CA ILE A 62 12.28 -1.97 5.87
C ILE A 62 11.64 -0.59 5.71
N ALA A 63 11.31 -0.21 4.48
CA ALA A 63 10.46 0.94 4.20
C ALA A 63 9.19 0.45 3.51
N PHE A 64 8.04 0.70 4.15
CA PHE A 64 6.74 0.40 3.56
C PHE A 64 6.07 1.69 3.15
N PHE A 65 5.62 1.76 1.91
CA PHE A 65 4.98 2.94 1.35
C PHE A 65 3.47 2.75 1.33
N SER A 66 2.75 3.80 1.71
CA SER A 66 1.30 3.88 1.58
C SER A 66 0.89 3.80 0.11
N LEU A 67 -0.32 3.34 -0.17
CA LEU A 67 -0.93 3.45 -1.49
C LEU A 67 -1.17 4.92 -1.86
N GLY A 68 -1.11 5.22 -3.15
CA GLY A 68 -1.59 6.49 -3.70
C GLY A 68 -3.12 6.62 -3.69
N PRO A 69 -3.67 7.74 -4.18
CA PRO A 69 -5.10 7.90 -4.39
C PRO A 69 -5.56 7.06 -5.60
N VAL A 70 -5.77 5.76 -5.37
CA VAL A 70 -6.17 4.76 -6.39
C VAL A 70 -7.41 5.22 -7.17
N GLY A 71 -8.37 5.84 -6.49
CA GLY A 71 -9.58 6.37 -7.13
C GLY A 71 -9.33 7.52 -8.11
N CYS A 72 -8.11 8.06 -8.20
CA CYS A 72 -7.75 9.12 -9.13
C CYS A 72 -7.02 8.62 -10.39
N VAL A 73 -6.68 7.32 -10.48
CA VAL A 73 -5.95 6.80 -11.65
C VAL A 73 -6.83 6.81 -12.91
N PRO A 74 -6.27 7.06 -14.12
CA PRO A 74 -7.07 7.10 -15.35
C PRO A 74 -7.88 5.83 -15.63
N ALA A 75 -7.36 4.65 -15.25
CA ALA A 75 -8.02 3.36 -15.47
C ALA A 75 -9.42 3.27 -14.83
N ARG A 76 -9.74 4.11 -13.84
CA ARG A 76 -11.09 4.19 -13.25
C ARG A 76 -12.18 4.48 -14.29
N ALA A 77 -11.83 5.09 -15.44
CA ALA A 77 -12.77 5.36 -16.53
C ALA A 77 -13.37 4.08 -17.13
N LEU A 78 -12.75 2.91 -16.90
CA LEU A 78 -13.26 1.60 -17.31
C LEU A 78 -14.35 1.06 -16.38
N LEU A 79 -14.61 1.72 -15.25
CA LEU A 79 -15.52 1.24 -14.23
C LEU A 79 -16.87 1.94 -14.34
N PRO A 80 -17.98 1.20 -14.48
CA PRO A 80 -19.28 1.78 -14.82
C PRO A 80 -19.81 2.76 -13.76
N ASN A 81 -19.44 2.56 -12.49
CA ASN A 81 -19.91 3.38 -11.37
C ASN A 81 -18.93 4.51 -11.00
N ALA A 82 -17.78 4.63 -11.68
CA ALA A 82 -16.80 5.66 -11.36
C ALA A 82 -17.23 7.01 -11.95
N PRO A 83 -17.21 8.10 -11.16
CA PRO A 83 -17.59 9.42 -11.65
C PRO A 83 -16.56 9.96 -12.66
N THR A 84 -16.95 10.51 -13.80
CA THR A 84 -15.99 10.95 -14.83
C THR A 84 -15.16 12.17 -14.42
N ASN A 85 -15.77 13.14 -13.74
CA ASN A 85 -15.19 14.47 -13.45
C ASN A 85 -14.44 14.58 -12.11
N LYS A 86 -14.38 13.52 -11.31
CA LYS A 86 -13.69 13.52 -10.01
C LYS A 86 -13.12 12.14 -9.72
N CYS A 87 -12.24 12.06 -8.72
CA CYS A 87 -11.77 10.76 -8.25
C CYS A 87 -12.91 9.91 -7.70
N PHE A 88 -12.80 8.59 -7.85
CA PHE A 88 -13.74 7.65 -7.27
C PHE A 88 -13.51 7.57 -5.75
N GLY A 89 -14.42 8.19 -4.99
CA GLY A 89 -14.30 8.35 -3.54
C GLY A 89 -14.22 7.02 -2.78
N GLU A 90 -15.01 6.02 -3.17
CA GLU A 90 -15.08 4.72 -2.49
C GLU A 90 -13.73 3.99 -2.49
N MET A 91 -13.03 3.95 -3.63
CA MET A 91 -11.66 3.42 -3.70
C MET A 91 -10.71 4.17 -2.79
N ASN A 92 -10.80 5.50 -2.78
CA ASN A 92 -9.92 6.33 -1.96
C ASN A 92 -10.22 6.15 -0.46
N VAL A 93 -11.45 5.82 -0.07
CA VAL A 93 -11.78 5.44 1.32
C VAL A 93 -11.10 4.13 1.68
N MET A 94 -11.18 3.09 0.83
CA MET A 94 -10.47 1.83 1.05
C MET A 94 -8.95 2.03 1.15
N ALA A 95 -8.37 2.81 0.22
CA ALA A 95 -6.93 3.09 0.22
C ALA A 95 -6.47 3.81 1.49
N LYS A 96 -7.24 4.81 1.96
CA LYS A 96 -6.94 5.50 3.21
C LYS A 96 -7.03 4.57 4.42
N LYS A 97 -8.08 3.73 4.52
CA LYS A 97 -8.22 2.76 5.61
C LYS A 97 -7.06 1.76 5.64
N TYR A 98 -6.67 1.24 4.47
CA TYR A 98 -5.51 0.37 4.33
C TYR A 98 -4.24 1.09 4.80
N ASN A 99 -4.01 2.32 4.32
CA ASN A 99 -2.81 3.10 4.66
C ASN A 99 -2.69 3.38 6.16
N THR A 100 -3.78 3.75 6.84
CA THR A 100 -3.77 3.98 8.29
C THR A 100 -3.36 2.72 9.05
N ARG A 101 -3.97 1.57 8.72
CA ARG A 101 -3.65 0.30 9.39
C ARG A 101 -2.26 -0.23 9.02
N LEU A 102 -1.79 0.05 7.80
CA LEU A 102 -0.43 -0.27 7.37
C LEU A 102 0.60 0.52 8.19
N GLU A 103 0.35 1.82 8.43
CA GLU A 103 1.20 2.65 9.28
C GLU A 103 1.32 2.07 10.69
N ASP A 104 0.20 1.62 11.29
CA ASP A 104 0.19 0.94 12.59
C ASP A 104 1.08 -0.33 12.58
N ILE A 105 0.96 -1.16 11.53
CA ILE A 105 1.80 -2.35 11.36
C ILE A 105 3.27 -1.98 11.24
N VAL A 106 3.61 -0.93 10.49
CA VAL A 106 5.00 -0.52 10.29
C VAL A 106 5.60 -0.01 11.60
N ASN A 107 4.84 0.77 12.36
CA ASN A 107 5.28 1.34 13.65
C ASN A 107 5.55 0.27 14.72
N ILE A 108 4.89 -0.90 14.65
CA ILE A 108 5.15 -2.00 15.59
C ILE A 108 6.34 -2.89 15.20
N ILE A 109 6.87 -2.78 13.97
CA ILE A 109 7.95 -3.65 13.49
C ILE A 109 9.18 -3.62 14.42
N PRO A 110 9.74 -2.47 14.82
CA PRO A 110 10.94 -2.45 15.66
C PRO A 110 10.76 -3.15 17.01
N THR A 111 9.53 -3.14 17.55
CA THR A 111 9.17 -3.82 18.80
C THR A 111 8.98 -5.32 18.60
N LYS A 112 8.32 -5.73 17.51
CA LYS A 112 8.01 -7.14 17.23
C LYS A 112 9.20 -7.92 16.68
N TYR A 113 10.13 -7.25 15.99
CA TYR A 113 11.24 -7.86 15.27
C TYR A 113 12.59 -7.27 15.70
N PRO A 114 13.26 -7.86 16.71
CA PRO A 114 14.50 -7.33 17.26
C PRO A 114 15.58 -7.04 16.20
N GLY A 115 16.16 -5.84 16.28
CA GLY A 115 17.19 -5.37 15.35
C GLY A 115 16.66 -4.92 13.98
N ALA A 116 15.34 -4.96 13.74
CA ALA A 116 14.75 -4.33 12.57
C ALA A 116 14.49 -2.84 12.82
N VAL A 117 14.72 -2.04 11.78
CA VAL A 117 14.28 -0.66 11.68
C VAL A 117 13.24 -0.60 10.56
N ALA A 118 12.14 0.09 10.82
CA ALA A 118 11.10 0.28 9.84
C ALA A 118 10.64 1.72 9.75
N VAL A 119 10.27 2.15 8.54
CA VAL A 119 9.73 3.48 8.26
C VAL A 119 8.52 3.40 7.35
N PHE A 120 7.54 4.28 7.60
CA PHE A 120 6.36 4.42 6.78
C PHE A 120 6.50 5.61 5.82
N GLY A 121 6.26 5.37 4.53
CA GLY A 121 6.31 6.38 3.48
C GLY A 121 4.91 6.84 3.07
N ALA A 122 4.51 8.05 3.45
CA ALA A 122 3.18 8.62 3.19
C ALA A 122 2.97 9.14 1.74
N VAL A 123 3.12 8.24 0.75
CA VAL A 123 2.94 8.51 -0.70
C VAL A 123 1.56 9.08 -1.03
N TYR A 124 0.49 8.70 -0.33
CA TYR A 124 -0.85 9.23 -0.57
C TYR A 124 -0.86 10.77 -0.50
N GLY A 125 -0.30 11.33 0.56
CA GLY A 125 -0.26 12.78 0.75
C GLY A 125 0.62 13.49 -0.27
N ILE A 126 1.72 12.86 -0.68
CA ILE A 126 2.63 13.40 -1.71
C ILE A 126 1.92 13.47 -3.06
N THR A 127 1.38 12.35 -3.51
CA THR A 127 0.69 12.24 -4.81
C THR A 127 -0.56 13.11 -4.87
N HIS A 128 -1.33 13.19 -3.77
CA HIS A 128 -2.47 14.09 -3.68
C HIS A 128 -2.06 15.56 -3.84
N ARG A 129 -0.93 16.00 -3.25
CA ARG A 129 -0.45 17.38 -3.44
C ARG A 129 -0.08 17.69 -4.90
N PHE A 130 0.52 16.75 -5.62
CA PHE A 130 0.81 16.94 -7.05
C PHE A 130 -0.49 17.12 -7.86
N GLN A 131 -1.54 16.37 -7.52
CA GLN A 131 -2.85 16.48 -8.17
C GLN A 131 -3.58 17.79 -7.81
N THR A 132 -3.48 18.25 -6.57
CA THR A 132 -4.15 19.48 -6.12
C THR A 132 -3.44 20.74 -6.59
N PHE A 133 -2.11 20.71 -6.69
CA PHE A 133 -1.29 21.87 -7.03
C PHE A 133 -0.34 21.60 -8.21
N PRO A 134 -0.84 21.15 -9.38
CA PRO A 134 0.01 20.69 -10.50
C PRO A 134 0.99 21.77 -10.98
N ALA A 135 0.51 23.00 -11.11
CA ALA A 135 1.32 24.15 -11.55
C ALA A 135 2.53 24.44 -10.64
N ARG A 136 2.45 24.12 -9.34
CA ARG A 136 3.59 24.29 -8.41
C ARG A 136 4.75 23.36 -8.75
N TYR A 137 4.47 22.24 -9.42
CA TYR A 137 5.41 21.19 -9.77
C TYR A 137 5.69 21.12 -11.27
N GLY A 138 5.15 22.05 -12.07
CA GLY A 138 5.35 22.11 -13.52
C GLY A 138 4.54 21.09 -14.33
N PHE A 139 3.46 20.55 -13.75
CA PHE A 139 2.45 19.80 -14.49
C PHE A 139 1.39 20.73 -15.09
#